data_AF-A0A9D5JMX8-F1
#
_entry.id   AF-A0A9D5JMX8-F1
#
_cell.length_a   1.000
_cell.length_b   1.000
_cell.length_c   1.000
_cell.angle_alpha   90.00
_cell.angle_beta   90.00
_cell.angle_gamma   90.00
#
_symmetry.space_group_name_H-M   'P 1'
#
loop_
_entity.id
_entity.type
_entity.pdbx_description
1 polymer ?
#
loop_
_entity_poly.entity_id
_entity_poly.type
_entity_poly.pdbx_seq_one_letter_code
_entity_poly.pdbx_strand_id
1 'polypeptide(L)' 'MWSITDTDVHLVRDICVGLGEPLQGLVIIRHAAGQSEILMIVVAPIFRRLGLALIHLSTGEKRCPGRG' A
#
# COMPACT_ATOMS: atom_id res chain seq x y z
N MET A 1 6.13 12.65 -11.30
CA MET A 1 4.75 12.82 -10.81
C MET A 1 3.88 11.95 -11.69
N TRP A 2 3.09 11.04 -11.13
CA TRP A 2 2.22 10.16 -11.93
C TRP A 2 1.11 10.98 -12.57
N SER A 3 0.66 10.60 -13.77
CA SER A 3 -0.45 11.28 -14.43
C SER A 3 -1.76 10.99 -13.68
N ILE A 4 -2.75 11.88 -13.80
CA ILE A 4 -4.09 11.68 -13.21
C ILE A 4 -4.70 10.36 -13.71
N THR A 5 -4.50 10.05 -15.00
CA THR A 5 -5.03 8.84 -15.63
C THR A 5 -4.39 7.57 -15.06
N ASP A 6 -3.08 7.58 -14.80
CA ASP A 6 -2.42 6.47 -14.12
C ASP A 6 -2.99 6.31 -12.70
N THR A 7 -3.13 7.43 -11.99
CA THR A 7 -3.63 7.47 -10.60
C THR A 7 -5.02 6.83 -10.47
N ASP A 8 -5.93 7.08 -11.42
CA ASP A 8 -7.27 6.51 -11.43
C ASP A 8 -7.29 4.99 -11.71
N VAL A 9 -6.41 4.50 -12.59
CA VAL A 9 -6.27 3.06 -12.86
C VAL A 9 -5.75 2.32 -11.62
N HIS A 10 -4.85 2.96 -10.87
CA HIS A 10 -4.35 2.44 -9.60
C HIS A 10 -5.46 2.45 -8.53
N LEU A 11 -6.32 3.47 -8.46
CA LEU A 11 -7.44 3.55 -7.51
C LEU A 11 -8.48 2.42 -7.65
N VAL A 12 -8.72 1.94 -8.87
CA VAL A 12 -9.75 0.91 -9.13
C VAL A 12 -9.25 -0.51 -8.88
N ARG A 13 -7.94 -0.76 -9.03
CA ARG A 13 -7.36 -2.11 -9.01
C ARG A 13 -6.41 -2.38 -7.85
N ASP A 14 -5.89 -1.34 -7.22
CA ASP A 14 -4.85 -1.47 -6.21
C ASP A 14 -5.39 -1.19 -4.81
N ILE A 15 -4.84 -1.92 -3.86
CA ILE A 15 -5.13 -1.79 -2.44
C ILE A 15 -4.20 -0.70 -1.90
N CYS A 16 -4.77 0.47 -1.64
CA CYS A 16 -4.07 1.59 -1.01
C CYS A 16 -4.38 1.63 0.49
N VAL A 17 -3.36 1.51 1.34
CA VAL A 17 -3.50 1.59 2.80
C VAL A 17 -2.61 2.69 3.35
N GLY A 18 -3.23 3.76 3.85
CA GLY A 18 -2.58 4.82 4.62
C GLY A 18 -2.77 4.59 6.12
N LEU A 19 -1.80 5.01 6.93
CA LEU A 19 -1.87 4.91 8.39
C LEU A 19 -1.40 6.18 9.08
N GLY A 20 -2.12 6.54 10.15
CA GLY A 20 -1.88 7.69 11.01
C GLY A 20 -2.52 8.98 10.50
N GLU A 21 -2.74 9.90 11.44
CA GLU A 21 -3.29 11.23 11.17
C GLU A 21 -2.45 12.27 11.96
N PRO A 22 -1.60 13.09 11.30
CA PRO A 22 -1.37 13.17 9.85
C PRO A 22 -0.75 11.90 9.25
N LEU A 23 -0.86 11.70 7.93
CA LEU A 23 -0.39 10.49 7.23
C LEU A 23 1.08 10.18 7.51
N GLN A 24 1.36 9.02 8.11
CA GLN A 24 2.70 8.62 8.57
C GLN A 24 3.37 7.64 7.60
N GLY A 25 2.58 6.89 6.86
CA GLY A 25 3.05 6.00 5.81
C GLY A 25 1.93 5.49 4.91
N LEU A 26 2.31 4.98 3.76
CA LEU A 26 1.43 4.50 2.70
C LEU A 26 2.01 3.21 2.10
N VAL A 27 1.14 2.25 1.81
CA VAL A 27 1.45 1.10 0.96
C VAL A 27 0.41 0.99 -0.16
N ILE A 28 0.89 0.63 -1.35
CA ILE A 28 0.07 0.34 -2.53
C ILE A 28 0.41 -1.08 -2.98
N ILE A 29 -0.59 -1.94 -3.03
CA ILE A 29 -0.46 -3.33 -3.47
C ILE A 29 -1.38 -3.58 -4.66
N ARG A 30 -0.83 -4.13 -5.74
CA ARG A 30 -1.63 -4.62 -6.86
C ARG A 30 -1.91 -6.10 -6.66
N HIS A 31 -3.16 -6.51 -6.84
CA HIS A 31 -3.53 -7.92 -6.90
C HIS A 31 -4.04 -8.27 -8.30
N ALA A 32 -3.38 -9.20 -8.98
CA ALA A 32 -3.78 -9.65 -10.30
C ALA A 32 -3.44 -11.13 -10.50
N ALA A 33 -4.35 -11.88 -11.10
CA ALA A 33 -4.15 -13.30 -11.45
C ALA A 33 -3.62 -14.17 -10.29
N GLY A 34 -4.10 -13.94 -9.07
CA GLY A 34 -3.69 -14.70 -7.88
C GLY A 34 -2.31 -14.34 -7.33
N GLN A 35 -1.64 -13.33 -7.89
CA GLN A 35 -0.39 -12.78 -7.39
C GLN A 35 -0.61 -11.38 -6.82
N SER A 36 0.23 -11.02 -5.84
CA SER A 36 0.24 -9.68 -5.25
C SER A 36 1.62 -9.06 -5.41
N GLU A 37 1.66 -7.81 -5.87
CA GLU A 37 2.88 -7.03 -6.08
C GLU A 37 2.82 -5.76 -5.24
N ILE A 38 3.89 -5.48 -4.49
CA ILE A 38 4.03 -4.21 -3.76
C ILE A 38 4.54 -3.17 -4.74
N LEU A 39 3.67 -2.25 -5.15
CA LEU A 39 4.05 -1.17 -6.07
C LEU A 39 4.81 -0.06 -5.35
N MET A 40 4.40 0.25 -4.11
CA MET A 40 4.99 1.33 -3.34
C MET A 40 4.85 1.07 -1.85
N ILE A 41 5.92 1.35 -1.11
CA ILE A 41 5.88 1.49 0.34
C ILE A 41 6.69 2.70 0.76
N VAL A 42 6.06 3.61 1.50
CA VAL A 42 6.69 4.85 1.96
C VAL A 42 6.33 5.06 3.42
N VAL A 43 7.35 5.41 4.21
CA VAL A 43 7.20 5.84 5.60
C VAL A 43 7.91 7.18 5.75
N ALA A 44 7.24 8.15 6.38
CA ALA A 44 7.82 9.46 6.60
C ALA A 44 9.12 9.33 7.41
N PRO A 45 10.17 10.13 7.13
CA PRO A 45 11.49 9.98 7.74
C PRO A 45 11.46 9.90 9.28
N ILE A 46 10.61 10.70 9.91
CA ILE A 46 10.45 10.78 11.37
C ILE A 46 9.89 9.50 12.00
N PHE A 47 9.26 8.63 11.21
CA PHE A 47 8.68 7.36 11.68
C PHE A 47 9.42 6.13 11.15
N ARG A 48 10.57 6.31 10.48
CA ARG A 48 11.41 5.18 10.05
C ARG A 48 11.93 4.42 11.27
N ARG A 49 12.21 3.14 11.08
CA ARG A 49 12.72 2.21 12.13
C ARG A 49 11.72 1.90 13.26
N LEU A 50 10.48 2.36 13.17
CA LEU A 50 9.40 2.01 14.10
C LEU A 50 8.60 0.77 13.67
N GLY A 51 9.07 0.04 12.65
CA GLY A 51 8.37 -1.13 12.12
C GLY A 51 7.10 -0.83 11.30
N LEU A 52 6.76 0.45 11.06
CA LEU A 52 5.54 0.83 10.34
C LEU A 52 5.43 0.17 8.95
N ALA A 53 6.52 0.09 8.19
CA ALA A 53 6.50 -0.59 6.89
C ALA A 53 6.01 -2.05 6.98
N LEU A 54 6.39 -2.76 8.05
CA LEU A 54 5.98 -4.15 8.27
C LEU A 54 4.48 -4.24 8.62
N ILE A 55 3.99 -3.29 9.42
CA ILE A 55 2.57 -3.16 9.75
C ILE A 55 1.76 -2.92 8.47
N HIS A 56 2.22 -2.01 7.60
CA HIS A 56 1.58 -1.69 6.33
C HIS A 56 1.49 -2.91 5.42
N LEU A 57 2.58 -3.67 5.28
CA LEU A 57 2.57 -4.90 4.48
C LEU A 57 1.60 -5.94 5.06
N SER A 58 1.60 -6.16 6.37
CA SER A 58 0.67 -7.09 7.01
C SER A 58 -0.79 -6.69 6.81
N THR A 59 -1.11 -5.40 6.93
CA THR A 59 -2.47 -4.89 6.69
C THR A 59 -2.88 -5.02 5.23
N GLY A 60 -1.96 -4.74 4.30
CA GLY A 60 -2.21 -4.90 2.87
C GLY A 60 -2.41 -6.37 2.48
N GLU A 61 -1.57 -7.27 2.98
CA GLU A 61 -1.71 -8.72 2.75
C GLU A 61 -3.06 -9.28 3.22
N LYS A 62 -3.56 -8.83 4.38
CA LYS A 62 -4.88 -9.24 4.89
C LYS A 62 -6.04 -8.81 3.99
N ARG A 63 -5.81 -7.81 3.13
CA ARG A 63 -6.81 -7.29 2.20
C ARG A 63 -6.69 -7.91 0.80
N CYS A 64 -5.63 -8.67 0.53
CA CYS A 64 -5.51 -9.42 -0.71
C CYS A 64 -6.49 -10.61 -0.71
N PRO A 65 -7.33 -10.76 -1.74
CA PRO A 65 -8.20 -11.93 -1.88
C PRO A 65 -7.33 -13.18 -2.13
N GLY A 66 -7.57 -14.25 -1.37
CA GLY A 66 -6.85 -15.54 -1.52
C GLY A 66 -6.17 -16.07 -0.26
N ARG A 67 -6.18 -15.36 0.87
CA ARG A 67 -5.83 -15.92 2.18
C ARG A 67 -7.10 -16.25 2.97
N GLY A 68 -7.54 -17.50 2.83
CA GLY A 68 -8.29 -18.21 3.87
C GLY A 68 -7.31 -18.91 4.81
#